data_AF-A0A3M3ANM5-F1
#
_entry.id   AF-A0A3M3ANM5-F1
#
_cell.length_a   1.000
_cell.length_b   1.000
_cell.length_c   1.000
_cell.angle_alpha   90.00
_cell.angle_beta   90.00
_cell.angle_gamma   90.00
#
_symmetry.space_group_name_H-M   'P 1'
#
loop_
_entity.id
_entity.type
_entity.pdbx_description
1 polymer ?
#
loop_
_entity_poly.entity_id
_entity_poly.type
_entity_poly.pdbx_seq_one_letter_code
_entity_poly.pdbx_strand_id
1 'polypeptide(L)'
;MVGIGGVAGHAHKYLPKGAHGYFCRAELIQEFSAVTAACLIIKKSIFDEVGGLNEADLKIAFNDVDFCLRVQEAGYLNVWTPFSELYHHESATRGLEDTPQKQERFGQEIRYIKNRWPNILVDYAYSPN
;
A
#
# COMPACT_ATOMS: atom_id res chain seq x y z
N MET A 1 0.33 4.57 0.82
CA MET A 1 0.45 5.36 2.06
C MET A 1 -0.73 5.02 2.98
N VAL A 2 -0.50 4.97 4.29
CA VAL A 2 -1.51 4.53 5.27
C VAL A 2 -2.43 5.70 5.69
N GLY A 3 -3.53 5.39 6.39
CA GLY A 3 -4.49 6.35 6.93
C GLY A 3 -5.53 6.90 5.95
N ILE A 4 -5.23 7.00 4.65
CA ILE A 4 -6.21 7.43 3.65
C ILE A 4 -7.40 6.47 3.62
N GLY A 5 -8.63 7.00 3.69
CA GLY A 5 -9.86 6.18 3.69
C GLY A 5 -10.01 5.29 4.93
N GLY A 6 -9.26 5.56 6.00
CA GLY A 6 -9.31 4.82 7.26
C GLY A 6 -8.42 3.56 7.30
N VAL A 7 -7.67 3.26 6.22
CA VAL A 7 -6.67 2.18 6.18
C VAL A 7 -5.46 2.58 5.34
N ALA A 8 -5.62 2.70 4.02
CA ALA A 8 -4.55 3.06 3.11
C ALA A 8 -5.09 3.56 1.76
N GLY A 9 -4.27 4.33 1.05
CA GLY A 9 -4.58 4.84 -0.28
C GLY A 9 -3.34 5.30 -1.05
N HIS A 10 -3.57 5.73 -2.29
CA HIS A 10 -2.54 6.19 -3.22
C HIS A 10 -2.32 7.70 -3.07
N ALA A 11 -1.09 8.12 -2.76
CA ALA A 11 -0.73 9.53 -2.51
C ALA A 11 -0.94 10.45 -3.73
N HIS A 12 -0.67 9.94 -4.94
CA HIS A 12 -0.73 10.68 -6.20
C HIS A 12 -1.93 10.25 -7.06
N LYS A 13 -3.00 9.76 -6.42
CA LYS A 13 -4.20 9.34 -7.16
C LYS A 13 -4.76 10.50 -7.98
N TYR A 14 -5.05 10.25 -9.26
CA TYR A 14 -5.56 11.23 -10.23
C TYR A 14 -4.60 12.37 -10.59
N LEU A 15 -3.32 12.28 -10.21
CA LEU A 15 -2.32 13.24 -10.67
C LEU A 15 -2.11 13.08 -12.19
N PRO A 16 -2.24 14.14 -13.00
CA PRO A 16 -1.97 14.06 -14.43
C PRO A 16 -0.51 13.68 -14.70
N LYS A 17 -0.27 12.96 -15.80
CA LYS A 17 1.10 12.64 -16.24
C LYS A 17 1.91 13.93 -16.45
N GLY A 18 3.13 13.95 -15.91
CA GLY A 18 4.04 15.10 -15.98
C GLY A 18 3.76 16.21 -14.98
N ALA A 19 2.72 16.08 -14.13
CA ALA A 19 2.53 17.03 -13.04
C ALA A 19 3.47 16.70 -11.87
N HIS A 20 4.09 17.73 -11.31
CA HIS A 20 5.08 17.58 -10.22
C HIS A 20 4.45 17.11 -8.89
N GLY A 21 3.13 17.26 -8.74
CA GLY A 21 2.41 16.94 -7.50
C GLY A 21 2.73 17.89 -6.35
N TYR A 22 2.19 17.58 -5.16
CA TYR A 22 2.39 18.36 -3.95
C TYR A 22 3.90 18.48 -3.64
N PHE A 23 4.41 19.71 -3.52
CA PHE A 23 5.83 20.02 -3.27
C PHE A 23 6.82 19.26 -4.18
N CYS A 24 6.45 19.06 -5.46
CA CYS A 24 7.25 18.30 -6.44
C CYS A 24 7.58 16.86 -6.01
N ARG A 25 6.85 16.30 -5.03
CA ARG A 25 7.13 14.97 -4.47
C ARG A 25 6.98 13.85 -5.49
N ALA A 26 6.16 14.04 -6.52
CA ALA A 26 5.99 13.05 -7.58
C ALA A 26 7.20 12.94 -8.51
N GLU A 27 8.23 13.76 -8.35
CA GLU A 27 9.47 13.72 -9.15
C GLU A 27 10.67 13.19 -8.37
N LEU A 28 10.50 12.89 -7.09
CA LEU A 28 11.58 12.50 -6.19
C LEU A 28 11.50 11.03 -5.82
N ILE A 29 12.66 10.41 -5.60
CA ILE A 29 12.73 9.13 -4.89
C ILE A 29 12.39 9.41 -3.42
N GLN A 30 11.45 8.66 -2.88
CA GLN A 30 10.92 8.92 -1.53
C GLN A 30 10.65 7.64 -0.78
N GLU A 31 10.77 7.74 0.53
CA GLU A 31 10.24 6.75 1.44
C GLU A 31 8.72 6.92 1.57
N PHE A 32 8.00 5.80 1.56
CA PHE A 32 6.58 5.73 1.86
C PHE A 32 6.33 4.68 2.93
N SER A 33 5.25 4.80 3.68
CA SER A 33 4.82 3.76 4.64
C SER A 33 4.47 2.43 3.97
N ALA A 34 3.88 2.49 2.78
CA ALA A 34 3.55 1.33 1.96
C ALA A 34 3.43 1.70 0.48
N VAL A 35 3.85 0.77 -0.37
CA VAL A 35 3.74 0.82 -1.84
C VAL A 35 2.85 -0.31 -2.34
N THR A 36 2.28 -0.15 -3.54
CA THR A 36 1.39 -1.17 -4.10
C THR A 36 2.16 -2.36 -4.67
N ALA A 37 1.63 -3.57 -4.50
CA ALA A 37 2.17 -4.78 -5.13
C ALA A 37 1.95 -4.83 -6.66
N ALA A 38 1.28 -3.85 -7.28
CA ALA A 38 1.18 -3.76 -8.74
C ALA A 38 2.55 -3.62 -9.42
N CYS A 39 3.54 -3.03 -8.72
CA CYS A 39 4.94 -3.02 -9.13
C CYS A 39 5.84 -2.93 -7.89
N LEU A 40 6.36 -4.07 -7.45
CA LEU A 40 7.21 -4.19 -6.28
C LEU A 40 8.40 -5.10 -6.57
N ILE A 41 9.59 -4.70 -6.13
CA ILE A 41 10.80 -5.52 -6.17
C ILE A 41 11.35 -5.59 -4.75
N ILE A 42 11.69 -6.80 -4.30
CA ILE A 42 12.30 -7.04 -2.99
C ILE A 42 13.36 -8.14 -3.08
N LYS A 43 14.37 -8.09 -2.22
CA LYS A 43 15.30 -9.21 -2.05
C LYS A 43 14.55 -10.42 -1.50
N LYS A 44 14.78 -11.58 -2.09
CA LYS A 44 14.17 -12.84 -1.65
C LYS A 44 14.39 -13.11 -0.16
N SER A 45 15.58 -12.84 0.35
CA SER A 45 15.88 -13.05 1.77
C SER A 45 14.99 -12.22 2.70
N ILE A 46 14.66 -10.98 2.32
CA ILE A 46 13.78 -10.10 3.12
C ILE A 46 12.33 -10.60 3.01
N PHE A 47 11.90 -11.03 1.82
CA PHE A 47 10.57 -11.61 1.64
C PHE A 47 10.37 -12.84 2.53
N ASP A 48 11.36 -13.75 2.55
CA ASP A 48 11.35 -14.95 3.37
C ASP A 48 11.42 -14.60 4.87
N GLU A 49 12.24 -13.62 5.26
CA GLU A 49 12.40 -13.13 6.64
C GLU A 49 11.07 -12.66 7.24
N VAL A 50 10.29 -11.87 6.49
CA VAL A 50 9.00 -11.36 6.99
C VAL A 50 7.85 -12.35 6.81
N GLY A 51 8.07 -13.49 6.16
CA GLY A 51 7.05 -14.52 5.92
C GLY A 51 6.14 -14.24 4.70
N GLY A 52 6.62 -13.46 3.73
CA GLY A 52 5.91 -13.20 2.47
C GLY A 52 4.59 -12.42 2.62
N LEU A 53 3.68 -12.61 1.67
CA LEU A 53 2.35 -11.99 1.64
C LEU A 53 1.35 -12.78 2.49
N ASN A 54 0.49 -12.09 3.27
CA ASN A 54 -0.49 -12.76 4.13
C ASN A 54 -1.77 -13.14 3.36
N GLU A 55 -1.71 -14.20 2.56
CA GLU A 55 -2.85 -14.68 1.77
C GLU A 55 -3.94 -15.37 2.62
N ALA A 56 -3.64 -15.72 3.87
CA ALA A 56 -4.60 -16.37 4.77
C ALA A 56 -5.69 -15.38 5.22
N ASP A 57 -5.27 -14.19 5.67
CA ASP A 57 -6.17 -13.15 6.19
C ASP A 57 -6.46 -12.03 5.19
N LEU A 58 -5.54 -11.76 4.25
CA LEU A 58 -5.59 -10.64 3.30
C LEU A 58 -5.54 -11.14 1.86
N LYS A 59 -6.67 -11.66 1.38
CA LYS A 59 -6.74 -12.32 0.06
C LYS A 59 -6.74 -11.36 -1.11
N ILE A 60 -7.34 -10.19 -0.94
CA ILE A 60 -7.65 -9.27 -2.04
C ILE A 60 -7.24 -7.83 -1.72
N ALA A 61 -7.44 -7.38 -0.49
CA ALA A 61 -7.11 -6.01 -0.08
C ALA A 61 -6.02 -5.97 0.98
N PHE A 62 -5.20 -4.92 0.93
CA PHE A 62 -4.23 -4.53 1.96
C PHE A 62 -3.10 -5.51 2.26
N ASN A 63 -2.95 -6.60 1.53
CA ASN A 63 -1.84 -7.53 1.70
C ASN A 63 -0.49 -6.84 1.48
N ASP A 64 -0.41 -6.00 0.44
CA ASP A 64 0.75 -5.17 0.15
C ASP A 64 1.04 -4.13 1.25
N VAL A 65 -0.01 -3.56 1.85
CA VAL A 65 0.11 -2.64 2.99
C VAL A 65 0.67 -3.36 4.22
N ASP A 66 0.08 -4.48 4.63
CA ASP A 66 0.58 -5.29 5.75
C ASP A 66 2.03 -5.73 5.53
N PHE A 67 2.33 -6.19 4.33
CA PHE A 67 3.68 -6.61 3.95
C PHE A 67 4.70 -5.47 4.08
N CYS A 68 4.40 -4.29 3.53
CA CYS A 68 5.28 -3.12 3.65
C CYS A 68 5.54 -2.74 5.11
N LEU A 69 4.50 -2.80 5.96
CA LEU A 69 4.63 -2.48 7.38
C LEU A 69 5.45 -3.53 8.14
N ARG A 70 5.34 -4.82 7.81
CA ARG A 70 6.23 -5.87 8.36
C ARG A 70 7.67 -5.71 7.91
N VAL A 71 7.90 -5.37 6.64
CA VAL A 71 9.23 -5.05 6.11
C VAL A 71 9.84 -3.86 6.88
N GLN A 72 9.01 -2.87 7.23
CA GLN A 72 9.44 -1.76 8.07
C GLN A 72 9.70 -2.17 9.52
N GLU A 73 8.85 -3.00 10.15
CA GLU A 73 9.11 -3.56 11.49
C GLU A 73 10.43 -4.35 11.55
N ALA A 74 10.81 -5.01 10.46
CA ALA A 74 12.10 -5.70 10.33
C ALA A 74 13.30 -4.76 10.10
N GLY A 75 13.08 -3.45 10.04
CA GLY A 75 14.13 -2.43 9.96
C GLY A 75 14.52 -2.00 8.53
N TYR A 76 13.73 -2.37 7.52
CA TYR A 76 13.95 -1.95 6.13
C TYR A 76 13.05 -0.76 5.75
N LEU A 77 13.33 -0.15 4.59
CA LEU A 77 12.56 0.99 4.08
C LEU A 77 11.76 0.60 2.84
N ASN A 78 10.55 1.13 2.71
CA ASN A 78 9.79 1.05 1.47
C ASN A 78 10.06 2.31 0.64
N VAL A 79 10.75 2.15 -0.48
CA VAL A 79 11.16 3.26 -1.35
C VAL A 79 10.36 3.23 -2.65
N TRP A 80 9.77 4.37 -2.99
CA TRP A 80 9.12 4.61 -4.28
C TRP A 80 10.04 5.43 -5.20
N THR A 81 10.02 5.11 -6.49
CA THR A 81 10.76 5.87 -7.51
C THR A 81 9.85 6.29 -8.67
N PRO A 82 9.93 7.55 -9.13
CA PRO A 82 9.17 8.02 -10.29
C PRO A 82 9.75 7.55 -11.63
N PHE A 83 10.97 6.98 -11.63
CA PHE A 83 11.69 6.63 -12.86
C PHE A 83 11.27 5.27 -13.44
N SER A 84 10.42 4.51 -12.75
CA SER A 84 9.86 3.24 -13.20
C SER A 84 8.35 3.40 -13.41
N GLU A 85 7.93 3.56 -14.66
CA GLU A 85 6.52 3.69 -15.03
C GLU A 85 5.96 2.38 -15.57
N LEU A 86 4.87 1.88 -14.96
CA LEU A 86 4.11 0.73 -15.45
C LEU A 86 2.64 1.11 -15.58
N TYR A 87 2.00 0.63 -16.65
CA TYR A 87 0.56 0.79 -16.83
C TYR A 87 -0.18 -0.36 -16.14
N HIS A 88 -0.94 -0.02 -15.11
CA HIS A 88 -1.82 -0.95 -14.43
C HIS A 88 -3.28 -0.58 -14.69
N HIS A 89 -4.04 -1.48 -15.30
CA HIS A 89 -5.49 -1.33 -15.50
C HIS A 89 -6.21 -1.67 -14.17
N GLU A 90 -6.16 -0.71 -13.24
CA GLU A 90 -6.60 -0.86 -11.85
C GLU A 90 -7.99 -1.51 -11.75
N SER A 91 -8.12 -2.52 -10.87
CA SER A 91 -9.39 -3.20 -10.56
C SER A 91 -10.11 -3.85 -11.75
N ALA A 92 -9.48 -3.98 -12.92
CA ALA A 92 -10.10 -4.55 -14.12
C ALA A 92 -10.57 -6.01 -13.91
N THR A 93 -9.84 -6.79 -13.09
CA THR A 93 -10.19 -8.17 -12.75
C THR A 93 -10.93 -8.32 -11.43
N ARG A 94 -10.73 -7.40 -10.46
CA ARG A 94 -11.37 -7.44 -9.14
C ARG A 94 -12.83 -6.94 -9.19
N GLY A 95 -13.11 -5.93 -10.02
CA GLY A 95 -14.38 -5.20 -10.01
C GLY A 95 -14.57 -4.38 -8.73
N LEU A 96 -15.78 -3.87 -8.55
CA LEU A 96 -16.17 -3.13 -7.35
C LEU A 96 -16.53 -4.08 -6.19
N GLU A 97 -16.55 -3.56 -4.97
CA GLU A 97 -17.05 -4.24 -3.77
C GLU A 97 -18.59 -4.16 -3.71
N ASP A 98 -19.24 -4.75 -4.71
CA ASP A 98 -20.64 -4.56 -5.05
C ASP A 98 -21.58 -5.69 -4.62
N THR A 99 -21.02 -6.84 -4.23
CA THR A 99 -21.79 -7.98 -3.70
C THR A 99 -21.65 -8.08 -2.17
N PRO A 100 -22.65 -8.60 -1.44
CA PRO A 100 -22.57 -8.79 0.01
C PRO A 100 -21.34 -9.60 0.45
N GLN A 101 -20.98 -10.65 -0.29
CA GLN A 101 -19.83 -11.51 0.02
C GLN A 101 -18.50 -10.75 -0.11
N LYS A 102 -18.36 -9.92 -1.15
CA LYS A 102 -17.20 -9.05 -1.36
C LYS A 102 -17.09 -8.00 -0.25
N GLN A 103 -18.20 -7.37 0.11
CA GLN A 103 -18.26 -6.39 1.21
C GLN A 103 -17.91 -7.01 2.56
N GLU A 104 -18.43 -8.20 2.85
CA GLU A 104 -18.10 -8.94 4.07
C GLU A 104 -16.59 -9.27 4.14
N ARG A 105 -16.03 -9.81 3.05
CA ARG A 105 -14.59 -10.07 2.93
C ARG A 105 -13.77 -8.80 3.17
N PHE A 106 -14.10 -7.72 2.46
CA PHE A 106 -13.41 -6.44 2.61
C PHE A 106 -13.50 -5.91 4.06
N GLY A 107 -14.66 -6.07 4.71
CA GLY A 107 -14.82 -5.74 6.12
C GLY A 107 -14.01 -6.63 7.08
N GLN A 108 -13.76 -7.90 6.75
CA GLN A 108 -12.84 -8.77 7.50
C GLN A 108 -11.39 -8.30 7.32
N GLU A 109 -10.96 -8.00 6.10
CA GLU A 109 -9.61 -7.50 5.78
C GLU A 109 -9.33 -6.16 6.48
N ILE A 110 -10.30 -5.23 6.50
CA ILE A 110 -10.19 -3.97 7.25
C ILE A 110 -10.02 -4.23 8.75
N ARG A 111 -10.81 -5.14 9.33
CA ARG A 111 -10.71 -5.47 10.76
C ARG A 111 -9.37 -6.07 11.10
N TYR A 112 -8.85 -6.96 10.25
CA TYR A 112 -7.52 -7.53 10.43
C TYR A 112 -6.46 -6.42 10.49
N ILE A 113 -6.42 -5.54 9.48
CA ILE A 113 -5.40 -4.48 9.41
C ILE A 113 -5.48 -3.55 10.63
N LYS A 114 -6.69 -3.13 11.02
CA LYS A 114 -6.86 -2.24 12.19
C LYS A 114 -6.45 -2.91 13.50
N ASN A 115 -6.65 -4.21 13.63
CA ASN A 115 -6.24 -4.96 14.82
C ASN A 115 -4.72 -5.18 14.85
N ARG A 116 -4.11 -5.53 13.71
CA ARG A 116 -2.66 -5.76 13.62
C ARG A 116 -1.85 -4.47 13.70
N TRP A 117 -2.39 -3.39 13.15
CA TRP A 117 -1.77 -2.07 13.01
C TRP A 117 -2.66 -1.00 13.64
N PRO A 118 -2.71 -0.87 14.98
CA PRO A 118 -3.60 0.07 15.66
C PRO A 118 -3.33 1.54 15.28
N ASN A 119 -2.10 1.86 14.88
CA ASN A 119 -1.67 3.19 14.45
C ASN A 119 -1.78 3.42 12.94
N ILE A 120 -2.49 2.57 12.20
CA ILE A 120 -2.62 2.67 10.73
C ILE A 120 -3.16 4.01 10.23
N LEU A 121 -3.81 4.79 11.09
CA LEU A 121 -4.34 6.12 10.76
C LEU A 121 -3.26 7.21 10.70
N VAL A 122 -2.07 6.97 11.27
CA VAL A 122 -0.99 7.94 11.34
C VAL A 122 0.15 7.48 10.43
N ASP A 123 0.32 8.18 9.30
CA ASP A 123 1.39 7.89 8.36
C ASP A 123 2.65 8.71 8.70
N TYR A 124 3.75 8.04 9.03
CA TYR A 124 5.01 8.69 9.34
C TYR A 124 5.69 9.30 8.10
N ALA A 125 5.41 8.79 6.90
CA ALA A 125 6.00 9.24 5.64
C ALA A 125 5.28 10.46 5.05
N TYR A 126 4.24 10.95 5.73
CA TYR A 126 3.46 12.11 5.34
C TYR A 126 3.44 13.16 6.45
N SER A 127 4.11 14.29 6.22
CA SER A 127 4.00 15.46 7.10
C SER A 127 2.64 16.12 6.90
N PRO A 128 1.87 16.38 7.98
CA PRO A 128 0.66 17.19 7.91
C PRO A 128 0.94 18.70 7.82
N ASN A 129 2.20 19.11 7.97
CA ASN A 129 2.66 20.50 7.97
C ASN A 129 3.54 20.80 6.77
#